data_AF-A0A377VV45-F1
#
_entry.id   AF-A0A377VV45-F1
#
_cell.length_a   1.000
_cell.length_b   1.000
_cell.length_c   1.000
_cell.angle_alpha   90.00
_cell.angle_beta   90.00
_cell.angle_gamma   90.00
#
_symmetry.space_group_name_H-M   'P 1'
#
loop_
_entity.id
_entity.type
_entity.pdbx_description
1 polymer ?
#
loop_
_entity_poly.entity_id
_entity_poly.type
_entity_poly.pdbx_seq_one_letter_code
_entity_poly.pdbx_strand_id
1 'polypeptide(L)'
;MAPTTAQIMTENTVSQTYRATYSPDDNKLRLYASLRLDEETYSLINKAGFRWAPKQELFVAPAWTPGREDVLLSLAGDIEDEDSTLFDRQEQRAGRFSDYSDRRAVESEQALAHVDSLASAVPLGQPILVGHHSERRARRHAQKIENGMKRAVMLFERAEYWEQRAQASLQHAKYKERPDVRYRRIKKIEAELRKSQKHITRSEEYMTMWRAQTLDLKMALLVSNYDHIYACFTLDKYPRPAEKSQYEGSMSLHSALSEEIITFEQARDIAIRCHERTISHQQRWVNHYQNRPGLRTRDAQ
;
A
#
# COMPACT_ATOMS: atom_id res chain seq x y z
N MET A 1 -11.87 -58.90 -25.07
CA MET A 1 -11.89 -57.51 -25.59
C MET A 1 -11.84 -56.58 -24.41
N ALA A 2 -10.67 -56.04 -24.11
CA ALA A 2 -10.45 -55.11 -23.00
C ALA A 2 -10.85 -53.69 -23.46
N PRO A 3 -11.51 -52.88 -22.61
CA PRO A 3 -11.89 -51.53 -22.96
C PRO A 3 -10.63 -50.65 -23.13
N THR A 4 -10.64 -49.87 -24.20
CA THR A 4 -9.59 -48.95 -24.63
C THR A 4 -9.28 -47.89 -23.58
N THR A 5 -7.98 -47.73 -23.30
CA THR A 5 -7.30 -46.73 -22.46
C THR A 5 -7.48 -45.28 -22.95
N ALA A 6 -8.71 -44.86 -23.27
CA ALA A 6 -9.02 -43.50 -23.72
C ALA A 6 -10.12 -42.82 -22.89
N GLN A 7 -10.56 -43.45 -21.81
CA GLN A 7 -11.59 -42.92 -20.91
C GLN A 7 -11.21 -43.27 -19.48
N ILE A 8 -10.34 -42.47 -18.86
CA ILE A 8 -10.20 -42.14 -17.42
C ILE A 8 -8.91 -41.31 -17.37
N MET A 9 -8.98 -40.03 -17.74
CA MET A 9 -8.10 -38.95 -17.29
C MET A 9 -8.80 -37.64 -17.65
N THR A 10 -9.96 -37.40 -17.06
CA THR A 10 -10.38 -36.02 -16.80
C THR A 10 -9.40 -35.50 -15.75
N GLU A 11 -8.26 -35.00 -16.20
CA GLU A 11 -7.39 -34.16 -15.39
C GLU A 11 -8.24 -32.98 -14.93
N ASN A 12 -8.69 -33.03 -13.67
CA ASN A 12 -9.05 -31.83 -12.92
C ASN A 12 -7.76 -31.00 -12.81
N THR A 13 -7.43 -30.28 -13.88
CA THR A 13 -6.52 -29.15 -13.81
C THR A 13 -7.19 -28.15 -12.90
N VAL A 14 -6.74 -28.08 -11.64
CA VAL A 14 -7.18 -27.04 -10.70
C VAL A 14 -6.72 -25.72 -11.30
N SER A 15 -7.60 -25.08 -12.06
CA SER A 15 -7.32 -23.79 -12.68
C SER A 15 -7.17 -22.75 -11.58
N GLN A 16 -6.10 -21.96 -11.66
CA GLN A 16 -5.92 -20.81 -10.79
C GLN A 16 -7.15 -19.90 -10.87
N THR A 17 -7.74 -19.57 -9.73
CA THR A 17 -8.90 -18.68 -9.63
C THR A 17 -8.51 -17.48 -8.79
N TYR A 18 -8.84 -16.31 -9.31
CA TYR A 18 -8.61 -15.03 -8.65
C TYR A 18 -9.94 -14.41 -8.26
N ARG A 19 -9.98 -13.83 -7.07
CA ARG A 19 -11.08 -12.97 -6.64
C ARG A 19 -10.50 -11.69 -6.07
N ALA A 20 -10.98 -10.55 -6.54
CA ALA A 20 -10.51 -9.25 -6.08
C ALA A 20 -11.64 -8.50 -5.38
N THR A 21 -11.32 -7.88 -4.24
CA THR A 21 -12.32 -7.14 -3.46
C THR A 21 -11.81 -5.78 -2.99
N TYR A 22 -12.74 -4.88 -2.71
CA TYR A 22 -12.49 -3.57 -2.14
C TYR A 22 -13.36 -3.30 -0.90
N SER A 23 -12.80 -2.60 0.08
CA SER A 23 -13.60 -2.02 1.18
C SER A 23 -13.45 -0.50 1.24
N PRO A 24 -14.56 0.27 1.12
CA PRO A 24 -14.54 1.72 1.30
C PRO A 24 -14.08 2.15 2.69
N ASP A 25 -14.26 1.30 3.71
CA ASP A 25 -14.02 1.58 5.13
C ASP A 25 -12.54 1.71 5.50
N ASP A 26 -11.66 1.00 4.79
CA ASP A 26 -10.21 1.09 4.94
C ASP A 26 -9.48 1.48 3.66
N ASN A 27 -10.21 1.66 2.55
CA ASN A 27 -9.71 1.98 1.23
C ASN A 27 -8.73 0.93 0.67
N LYS A 28 -8.79 -0.32 1.13
CA LYS A 28 -7.83 -1.37 0.72
C LYS A 28 -8.39 -2.27 -0.37
N LEU A 29 -7.50 -2.68 -1.26
CA LEU A 29 -7.74 -3.73 -2.24
C LEU A 29 -7.18 -5.05 -1.72
N ARG A 30 -7.91 -6.14 -1.97
CA ARG A 30 -7.50 -7.49 -1.63
C ARG A 30 -7.57 -8.37 -2.87
N LEU A 31 -6.62 -9.29 -3.00
CA LEU A 31 -6.60 -10.33 -4.01
C LEU A 31 -6.52 -11.68 -3.30
N TYR A 32 -7.53 -12.50 -3.53
CA TYR A 32 -7.60 -13.90 -3.13
C TYR A 32 -7.17 -14.76 -4.32
N ALA A 33 -6.39 -15.80 -4.03
CA ALA A 33 -5.82 -16.70 -5.01
C ALA A 33 -6.04 -18.13 -4.52
N SER A 34 -6.61 -19.00 -5.35
CA SER A 34 -6.88 -20.39 -4.95
C SER A 34 -5.60 -21.22 -4.76
N LEU A 35 -4.56 -20.94 -5.53
CA LEU A 35 -3.25 -21.56 -5.40
C LEU A 35 -2.14 -20.51 -5.23
N ARG A 36 -0.93 -21.01 -4.95
CA ARG A 36 0.28 -20.19 -4.90
C ARG A 36 0.52 -19.56 -6.27
N LEU A 37 0.79 -18.25 -6.27
CA LEU A 37 1.13 -17.51 -7.48
C LEU A 37 2.45 -18.01 -8.08
N ASP A 38 2.48 -18.07 -9.40
CA ASP A 38 3.70 -18.19 -10.18
C ASP A 38 4.58 -16.92 -10.01
N GLU A 39 5.85 -17.03 -10.41
CA GLU A 39 6.84 -15.99 -10.18
C GLU A 39 6.51 -14.69 -10.93
N GLU A 40 5.95 -14.79 -12.15
CA GLU A 40 5.61 -13.63 -12.96
C GLU A 40 4.44 -12.86 -12.35
N THR A 41 3.35 -13.56 -12.01
CA THR A 41 2.20 -12.93 -11.34
C THR A 41 2.58 -12.36 -9.98
N TYR A 42 3.39 -13.08 -9.19
CA TYR A 42 3.86 -12.58 -7.90
C TYR A 42 4.68 -11.30 -8.06
N SER A 43 5.59 -11.24 -9.04
CA SER A 43 6.40 -10.06 -9.35
C SER A 43 5.52 -8.88 -9.77
N LEU A 44 4.50 -9.12 -10.61
CA LEU A 44 3.53 -8.12 -11.06
C LEU A 44 2.80 -7.47 -9.88
N ILE A 45 2.16 -8.27 -9.03
CA ILE A 45 1.39 -7.72 -7.89
C ILE A 45 2.30 -7.09 -6.85
N ASN A 46 3.53 -7.61 -6.67
CA ASN A 46 4.51 -7.05 -5.75
C ASN A 46 4.97 -5.65 -6.20
N LYS A 47 5.20 -5.46 -7.51
CA LYS A 47 5.49 -4.14 -8.12
C LYS A 47 4.32 -3.17 -7.96
N ALA A 48 3.08 -3.65 -8.05
CA ALA A 48 1.88 -2.86 -7.77
C ALA A 48 1.68 -2.55 -6.26
N GLY A 49 2.50 -3.14 -5.39
CA GLY A 49 2.53 -2.88 -3.96
C GLY A 49 1.61 -3.77 -3.13
N PHE A 50 1.14 -4.89 -3.68
CA PHE A 50 0.44 -5.91 -2.90
C PHE A 50 1.40 -6.67 -1.99
N ARG A 51 0.94 -7.04 -0.80
CA ARG A 51 1.71 -7.79 0.19
C ARG A 51 0.91 -8.97 0.69
N TRP A 52 1.57 -10.12 0.80
CA TRP A 52 0.98 -11.35 1.34
C TRP A 52 0.64 -11.18 2.82
N ALA A 53 -0.57 -11.58 3.22
CA ALA A 53 -1.05 -11.61 4.59
C ALA A 53 -1.27 -13.07 5.03
N PRO A 54 -0.26 -13.75 5.61
CA PRO A 54 -0.30 -15.20 5.81
C PRO A 54 -1.46 -15.71 6.65
N LYS A 55 -1.92 -14.92 7.64
CA LYS A 55 -3.04 -15.30 8.52
C LYS A 55 -4.42 -15.11 7.90
N GLN A 56 -4.48 -14.48 6.74
CA GLN A 56 -5.73 -14.21 5.99
C GLN A 56 -5.69 -14.86 4.60
N GLU A 57 -4.55 -15.45 4.23
CA GLU A 57 -4.34 -16.13 2.95
C GLU A 57 -4.71 -15.29 1.72
N LEU A 58 -4.37 -14.00 1.77
CA LEU A 58 -4.67 -13.05 0.70
C LEU A 58 -3.54 -12.04 0.52
N PHE A 59 -3.58 -11.32 -0.60
CA PHE A 59 -2.69 -10.19 -0.88
C PHE A 59 -3.42 -8.87 -0.65
N VAL A 60 -2.80 -7.91 0.04
CA VAL A 60 -3.40 -6.59 0.33
C VAL A 60 -2.58 -5.46 -0.26
N ALA A 61 -3.25 -4.50 -0.90
CA ALA A 61 -2.69 -3.19 -1.19
C ALA A 61 -3.32 -2.10 -0.29
N PRO A 62 -2.54 -1.09 0.15
CA PRO A 62 -2.99 -0.13 1.16
C PRO A 62 -3.99 0.92 0.66
N ALA A 63 -4.18 1.04 -0.66
CA ALA A 63 -5.07 2.00 -1.28
C ALA A 63 -5.53 1.55 -2.67
N TRP A 64 -6.79 1.79 -3.03
CA TRP A 64 -7.24 1.69 -4.44
C TRP A 64 -6.71 2.87 -5.26
N THR A 65 -5.92 2.55 -6.29
CA THR A 65 -5.43 3.48 -7.33
C THR A 65 -5.71 2.90 -8.72
N PRO A 66 -5.85 3.71 -9.78
CA PRO A 66 -6.12 3.20 -11.14
C PRO A 66 -5.12 2.13 -11.61
N GLY A 67 -3.82 2.30 -11.33
CA GLY A 67 -2.83 1.28 -11.72
C GLY A 67 -2.94 -0.05 -10.97
N ARG A 68 -3.52 -0.07 -9.76
CA ARG A 68 -3.77 -1.32 -9.01
C ARG A 68 -5.07 -1.97 -9.47
N GLU A 69 -6.04 -1.16 -9.86
CA GLU A 69 -7.27 -1.61 -10.51
C GLU A 69 -6.95 -2.37 -11.79
N ASP A 70 -6.11 -1.80 -12.67
CA ASP A 70 -5.69 -2.47 -13.92
C ASP A 70 -5.14 -3.89 -13.65
N VAL A 71 -4.27 -4.01 -12.64
CA VAL A 71 -3.67 -5.30 -12.27
C VAL A 71 -4.74 -6.28 -11.76
N LEU A 72 -5.66 -5.83 -10.92
CA LEU A 72 -6.72 -6.71 -10.42
C LEU A 72 -7.71 -7.10 -11.52
N LEU A 73 -8.13 -6.17 -12.36
CA LEU A 73 -9.00 -6.45 -13.50
C LEU A 73 -8.33 -7.42 -14.49
N SER A 74 -7.00 -7.33 -14.68
CA SER A 74 -6.27 -8.28 -15.53
C SER A 74 -6.23 -9.70 -14.98
N LEU A 75 -6.34 -9.88 -13.66
CA LEU A 75 -6.26 -11.18 -12.98
C LEU A 75 -7.63 -11.76 -12.67
N ALA A 76 -8.52 -10.97 -12.08
CA ALA A 76 -9.83 -11.38 -11.59
C ALA A 76 -11.00 -10.99 -12.51
N GLY A 77 -10.80 -10.06 -13.46
CA GLY A 77 -11.84 -9.57 -14.37
C GLY A 77 -12.70 -8.45 -13.78
N ASP A 78 -13.03 -8.52 -12.49
CA ASP A 78 -13.79 -7.51 -11.75
C ASP A 78 -13.25 -7.27 -10.34
N ILE A 79 -13.81 -6.28 -9.64
CA ILE A 79 -13.51 -5.98 -8.24
C ILE A 79 -14.82 -5.88 -7.49
N GLU A 80 -15.07 -6.86 -6.63
CA GLU A 80 -16.29 -6.96 -5.83
C GLU A 80 -16.19 -6.13 -4.54
N ASP A 81 -17.34 -5.91 -3.90
CA ASP A 81 -17.36 -5.44 -2.53
C ASP A 81 -16.83 -6.53 -1.59
N GLU A 82 -16.05 -6.13 -0.61
CA GLU A 82 -15.49 -7.05 0.37
C GLU A 82 -16.58 -7.54 1.33
N ASP A 83 -16.75 -8.87 1.40
CA ASP A 83 -17.84 -9.53 2.15
C ASP A 83 -17.85 -9.19 3.65
N SER A 84 -16.66 -9.11 4.25
CA SER A 84 -16.55 -8.83 5.67
C SER A 84 -16.60 -7.33 5.95
N THR A 85 -17.17 -6.92 7.08
CA THR A 85 -17.11 -5.51 7.46
C THR A 85 -15.72 -5.17 8.01
N LEU A 86 -15.40 -3.87 8.09
CA LEU A 86 -14.18 -3.44 8.80
C LEU A 86 -14.19 -3.90 10.25
N PHE A 87 -15.38 -3.90 10.89
CA PHE A 87 -15.56 -4.33 12.26
C PHE A 87 -15.18 -5.81 12.40
N ASP A 88 -15.77 -6.71 11.60
CA ASP A 88 -15.50 -8.15 11.67
C ASP A 88 -14.00 -8.46 11.51
N ARG A 89 -13.33 -7.78 10.56
CA ARG A 89 -11.88 -7.94 10.37
C ARG A 89 -11.06 -7.44 11.55
N GLN A 90 -11.45 -6.33 12.18
CA GLN A 90 -10.75 -5.84 13.38
C GLN A 90 -11.04 -6.72 14.60
N GLU A 91 -12.23 -7.30 14.71
CA GLU A 91 -12.59 -8.24 15.76
C GLU A 91 -11.80 -9.54 15.62
N GLN A 92 -11.74 -10.16 14.44
CA GLN A 92 -10.89 -11.32 14.18
C GLN A 92 -9.41 -11.01 14.48
N ARG A 93 -8.96 -9.79 14.17
CA ARG A 93 -7.60 -9.35 14.52
C ARG A 93 -7.41 -9.21 16.03
N ALA A 94 -8.40 -8.65 16.73
CA ALA A 94 -8.37 -8.51 18.18
C ALA A 94 -8.38 -9.88 18.86
N GLY A 95 -9.22 -10.82 18.41
CA GLY A 95 -9.25 -12.20 18.90
C GLY A 95 -7.88 -12.88 18.81
N ARG A 96 -7.22 -12.81 17.65
CA ARG A 96 -5.84 -13.35 17.50
C ARG A 96 -4.84 -12.70 18.45
N PHE A 97 -4.97 -11.40 18.73
CA PHE A 97 -4.10 -10.73 19.69
C PHE A 97 -4.43 -11.12 21.13
N SER A 98 -5.71 -11.35 21.45
CA SER A 98 -6.13 -11.93 22.74
C SER A 98 -5.50 -13.30 22.93
N ASP A 99 -5.58 -14.21 21.95
CA ASP A 99 -4.97 -15.54 22.02
C ASP A 99 -3.45 -15.47 22.26
N TYR A 100 -2.78 -14.47 21.68
CA TYR A 100 -1.35 -14.24 21.90
C TYR A 100 -1.08 -13.70 23.30
N SER A 101 -1.94 -12.83 23.81
CA SER A 101 -1.87 -12.33 25.18
C SER A 101 -2.02 -13.49 26.18
N ASP A 102 -3.10 -14.26 26.06
CA ASP A 102 -3.46 -15.34 26.98
C ASP A 102 -2.37 -16.39 27.06
N ARG A 103 -1.82 -16.79 25.90
CA ARG A 103 -0.69 -17.72 25.86
C ARG A 103 0.55 -17.18 26.57
N ARG A 104 0.85 -15.87 26.45
CA ARG A 104 2.00 -15.26 27.13
C ARG A 104 1.77 -15.09 28.62
N ALA A 105 0.53 -14.82 29.04
CA ALA A 105 0.15 -14.79 30.44
C ALA A 105 0.34 -16.17 31.09
N VAL A 106 -0.16 -17.24 30.46
CA VAL A 106 0.03 -18.63 30.94
C VAL A 106 1.52 -19.00 31.01
N GLU A 107 2.31 -18.68 29.98
CA GLU A 107 3.76 -18.92 30.00
C GLU A 107 4.47 -18.13 31.12
N SER A 108 4.00 -16.91 31.42
CA SER A 108 4.51 -16.09 32.52
C SER A 108 4.21 -16.71 33.87
N GLU A 109 2.96 -17.12 34.11
CA GLU A 109 2.54 -17.79 35.34
C GLU A 109 3.34 -19.08 35.58
N GLN A 110 3.56 -19.88 34.53
CA GLN A 110 4.41 -21.08 34.61
C GLN A 110 5.86 -20.73 34.97
N ALA A 111 6.42 -19.65 34.41
CA ALA A 111 7.75 -19.18 34.73
C ALA A 111 7.85 -18.70 36.20
N LEU A 112 6.84 -17.97 36.69
CA LEU A 112 6.75 -17.55 38.09
C LEU A 112 6.64 -18.75 39.03
N ALA A 113 5.74 -19.70 38.76
CA ALA A 113 5.59 -20.91 39.55
C ALA A 113 6.88 -21.74 39.59
N HIS A 114 7.61 -21.82 38.48
CA HIS A 114 8.91 -22.47 38.45
C HIS A 114 9.93 -21.74 39.32
N VAL A 115 10.00 -20.41 39.26
CA VAL A 115 10.92 -19.65 40.12
C VAL A 115 10.54 -19.76 41.58
N ASP A 116 9.25 -19.72 41.92
CA ASP A 116 8.76 -19.89 43.28
C ASP A 116 9.17 -21.26 43.85
N SER A 117 9.07 -22.32 43.04
CA SER A 117 9.55 -23.66 43.42
C SER A 117 11.07 -23.71 43.68
N LEU A 118 11.86 -22.96 42.89
CA LEU A 118 13.30 -22.85 43.10
C LEU A 118 13.62 -22.04 44.35
N ALA A 119 12.97 -20.89 44.53
CA ALA A 119 13.18 -19.99 45.64
C ALA A 119 12.79 -20.62 46.98
N SER A 120 11.69 -21.38 47.01
CA SER A 120 11.22 -22.12 48.20
C SER A 120 12.23 -23.14 48.73
N ALA A 121 13.14 -23.64 47.88
CA ALA A 121 14.20 -24.55 48.29
C ALA A 121 15.38 -23.85 48.98
N VAL A 122 15.41 -22.51 49.00
CA VAL A 122 16.48 -21.71 49.62
C VAL A 122 15.97 -21.07 50.91
N PRO A 123 16.61 -21.33 52.07
CA PRO A 123 16.29 -20.62 53.31
C PRO A 123 16.44 -19.10 53.13
N LEU A 124 15.38 -18.36 53.43
CA LEU A 124 15.36 -16.90 53.28
C LEU A 124 16.47 -16.24 54.11
N GLY A 125 17.23 -15.35 53.48
CA GLY A 125 18.28 -14.56 54.14
C GLY A 125 19.64 -15.27 54.30
N GLN A 126 19.82 -16.49 53.80
CA GLN A 126 21.14 -17.16 53.84
C GLN A 126 22.13 -16.46 52.89
N PRO A 127 23.22 -15.86 53.40
CA PRO A 127 24.22 -15.21 52.54
C PRO A 127 25.01 -16.25 51.74
N ILE A 128 25.43 -15.87 50.52
CA ILE A 128 26.37 -16.68 49.74
C ILE A 128 27.73 -16.61 50.42
N LEU A 129 28.19 -17.74 50.97
CA LEU A 129 29.50 -17.86 51.60
C LEU A 129 30.61 -17.81 50.54
N VAL A 130 31.30 -16.68 50.43
CA VAL A 130 32.41 -16.46 49.49
C VAL A 130 33.63 -17.28 49.92
N GLY A 131 34.25 -18.01 48.99
CA GLY A 131 35.39 -18.89 49.25
C GLY A 131 35.04 -20.30 49.74
N HIS A 132 33.75 -20.61 49.94
CA HIS A 132 33.30 -21.93 50.36
C HIS A 132 33.03 -22.86 49.15
N HIS A 133 33.18 -24.17 49.32
CA HIS A 133 33.00 -25.14 48.22
C HIS A 133 31.59 -25.11 47.58
N SER A 134 30.58 -24.66 48.33
CA SER A 134 29.19 -24.52 47.86
C SER A 134 28.89 -23.21 47.12
N GLU A 135 29.81 -22.23 47.11
CA GLU A 135 29.63 -20.90 46.53
C GLU A 135 29.16 -20.96 45.07
N ARG A 136 29.82 -21.78 44.25
CA ARG A 136 29.50 -21.92 42.82
C ARG A 136 28.08 -22.45 42.60
N ARG A 137 27.59 -23.32 43.49
CA ARG A 137 26.23 -23.87 43.41
C ARG A 137 25.20 -22.82 43.81
N ALA A 138 25.46 -22.10 44.91
CA ALA A 138 24.60 -21.02 45.39
C ALA A 138 24.46 -19.89 44.34
N ARG A 139 25.57 -19.44 43.73
CA ARG A 139 25.55 -18.43 42.66
C ARG A 139 24.77 -18.89 41.43
N ARG A 140 24.99 -20.12 40.95
CA ARG A 140 24.21 -20.65 39.82
C ARG A 140 22.72 -20.75 40.14
N HIS A 141 22.37 -21.10 41.38
CA HIS A 141 20.98 -21.20 41.81
C HIS A 141 20.30 -19.82 41.85
N ALA A 142 20.96 -18.83 42.45
CA ALA A 142 20.50 -17.44 42.45
C ALA A 142 20.35 -16.90 41.02
N GLN A 143 21.32 -17.16 40.14
CA GLN A 143 21.27 -16.76 38.74
C GLN A 143 20.10 -17.41 37.98
N LYS A 144 19.75 -18.68 38.28
CA LYS A 144 18.58 -19.34 37.68
C LYS A 144 17.28 -18.68 38.11
N ILE A 145 17.14 -18.36 39.39
CA ILE A 145 15.99 -17.62 39.94
C ILE A 145 15.89 -16.25 39.24
N GLU A 146 16.98 -15.49 39.18
CA GLU A 146 17.02 -14.17 38.56
C GLU A 146 16.63 -14.22 37.08
N ASN A 147 17.22 -15.14 36.31
CA ASN A 147 16.91 -15.31 34.90
C ASN A 147 15.46 -15.76 34.67
N GLY A 148 14.94 -16.62 35.55
CA GLY A 148 13.53 -17.05 35.53
C GLY A 148 12.58 -15.87 35.78
N MET A 149 12.89 -15.01 36.75
CA MET A 149 12.08 -13.82 37.03
C MET A 149 12.14 -12.82 35.87
N LYS A 150 13.33 -12.56 35.31
CA LYS A 150 13.47 -11.72 34.11
C LYS A 150 12.63 -12.24 32.95
N ARG A 151 12.59 -13.57 32.76
CA ARG A 151 11.76 -14.21 31.74
C ARG A 151 10.27 -14.04 32.04
N ALA A 152 9.84 -14.26 33.28
CA ALA A 152 8.45 -14.08 33.69
C ALA A 152 7.97 -12.65 33.42
N VAL A 153 8.72 -11.64 33.88
CA VAL A 153 8.40 -10.22 33.64
C VAL A 153 8.30 -9.92 32.14
N MET A 154 9.27 -10.36 31.35
CA MET A 154 9.24 -10.18 29.89
C MET A 154 8.00 -10.83 29.23
N LEU A 155 7.57 -12.00 29.71
CA LEU A 155 6.38 -12.67 29.19
C LEU A 155 5.10 -11.93 29.59
N PHE A 156 5.04 -11.44 30.82
CA PHE A 156 3.93 -10.62 31.32
C PHE A 156 3.80 -9.32 30.52
N GLU A 157 4.88 -8.56 30.35
CA GLU A 157 4.89 -7.34 29.52
C GLU A 157 4.47 -7.60 28.07
N ARG A 158 4.84 -8.77 27.53
CA ARG A 158 4.39 -9.19 26.19
C ARG A 158 2.90 -9.53 26.15
N ALA A 159 2.34 -10.09 27.21
CA ALA A 159 0.90 -10.33 27.30
C ALA A 159 0.17 -8.99 27.28
N GLU A 160 0.54 -8.06 28.16
CA GLU A 160 -0.04 -6.70 28.21
C GLU A 160 0.08 -5.97 26.86
N TYR A 161 1.24 -6.09 26.19
CA TYR A 161 1.42 -5.52 24.85
C TYR A 161 0.38 -6.05 23.85
N TRP A 162 0.13 -7.36 23.83
CA TRP A 162 -0.84 -7.94 22.91
C TRP A 162 -2.28 -7.59 23.28
N GLU A 163 -2.60 -7.54 24.58
CA GLU A 163 -3.89 -7.09 25.07
C GLU A 163 -4.19 -5.64 24.63
N GLN A 164 -3.24 -4.72 24.82
CA GLN A 164 -3.37 -3.33 24.36
C GLN A 164 -3.58 -3.25 22.84
N ARG A 165 -2.91 -4.11 22.08
CA ARG A 165 -3.07 -4.19 20.61
C ARG A 165 -4.43 -4.75 20.20
N ALA A 166 -5.00 -5.69 20.96
CA ALA A 166 -6.35 -6.20 20.76
C ALA A 166 -7.36 -5.06 20.96
N GLN A 167 -7.28 -4.37 22.10
CA GLN A 167 -8.13 -3.21 22.42
C GLN A 167 -8.02 -2.11 21.35
N ALA A 168 -6.79 -1.77 20.95
CA ALA A 168 -6.55 -0.76 19.91
C ALA A 168 -7.18 -1.13 18.56
N SER A 169 -7.25 -2.42 18.21
CA SER A 169 -7.88 -2.89 16.98
C SER A 169 -9.39 -2.64 17.00
N LEU A 170 -10.04 -2.94 18.14
CA LEU A 170 -11.47 -2.68 18.34
C LEU A 170 -11.77 -1.17 18.34
N GLN A 171 -10.96 -0.36 19.03
CA GLN A 171 -11.11 1.10 19.04
C GLN A 171 -10.93 1.70 17.65
N HIS A 172 -10.01 1.15 16.85
CA HIS A 172 -9.82 1.59 15.47
C HIS A 172 -11.05 1.33 14.59
N ALA A 173 -11.72 0.18 14.74
CA ALA A 173 -12.99 -0.09 14.05
C ALA A 173 -14.05 0.95 14.42
N LYS A 174 -14.31 1.12 15.72
CA LYS A 174 -15.26 2.10 16.25
C LYS A 174 -14.98 3.52 15.74
N TYR A 175 -13.71 3.91 15.73
CA TYR A 175 -13.29 5.22 15.21
C TYR A 175 -13.62 5.40 13.72
N LYS A 176 -13.38 4.38 12.90
CA LYS A 176 -13.60 4.45 11.44
C LYS A 176 -15.08 4.47 11.07
N GLU A 177 -15.94 3.93 11.92
CA GLU A 177 -17.40 3.95 11.71
C GLU A 177 -18.04 5.30 12.02
N ARG A 178 -17.40 6.13 12.85
CA ARG A 178 -17.95 7.43 13.25
C ARG A 178 -18.40 8.27 12.05
N PRO A 179 -19.60 8.88 12.09
CA PRO A 179 -20.14 9.68 10.99
C PRO A 179 -19.21 10.82 10.55
N ASP A 180 -18.58 11.52 11.51
CA ASP A 180 -17.67 12.62 11.21
C ASP A 180 -16.40 12.16 10.48
N VAL A 181 -15.91 10.96 10.79
CA VAL A 181 -14.74 10.35 10.13
C VAL A 181 -15.09 9.91 8.71
N ARG A 182 -16.26 9.29 8.50
CA ARG A 182 -16.77 8.94 7.16
C ARG A 182 -16.97 10.19 6.30
N TYR A 183 -17.62 11.22 6.85
CA TYR A 183 -17.84 12.49 6.17
C TYR A 183 -16.53 13.15 5.72
N ARG A 184 -15.52 13.25 6.59
CA ARG A 184 -14.20 13.80 6.23
C ARG A 184 -13.53 13.02 5.10
N ARG A 185 -13.73 11.70 5.03
CA ARG A 185 -13.21 10.87 3.93
C ARG A 185 -13.89 11.18 2.61
N ILE A 186 -15.22 11.27 2.60
CA ILE A 186 -16.00 11.63 1.40
C ILE A 186 -15.56 13.01 0.91
N LYS A 187 -15.51 14.01 1.80
CA LYS A 187 -15.06 15.37 1.48
C LYS A 187 -13.64 15.40 0.87
N LYS A 188 -12.75 14.51 1.34
CA LYS A 188 -11.41 14.38 0.76
C LYS A 188 -11.47 13.82 -0.66
N ILE A 189 -12.26 12.77 -0.90
CA ILE A 189 -12.42 12.20 -2.25
C ILE A 189 -13.00 13.24 -3.22
N GLU A 190 -14.02 14.00 -2.79
CA GLU A 190 -14.60 15.09 -3.59
C GLU A 190 -13.58 16.21 -3.88
N ALA A 191 -12.69 16.52 -2.93
CA ALA A 191 -11.62 17.48 -3.14
C ALA A 191 -10.59 16.97 -4.17
N GLU A 192 -10.20 15.71 -4.11
CA GLU A 192 -9.30 15.11 -5.11
C GLU A 192 -9.95 15.02 -6.49
N LEU A 193 -11.24 14.68 -6.57
CA LEU A 193 -12.01 14.70 -7.82
C LEU A 193 -11.98 16.09 -8.47
N ARG A 194 -12.30 17.14 -7.71
CA ARG A 194 -12.24 18.53 -8.20
C ARG A 194 -10.84 18.93 -8.63
N LYS A 195 -9.80 18.45 -7.92
CA LYS A 195 -8.41 18.72 -8.28
C LYS A 195 -8.06 18.07 -9.62
N SER A 196 -8.39 16.80 -9.84
CA SER A 196 -8.19 16.12 -11.12
C SER A 196 -8.95 16.79 -12.25
N GLN A 197 -10.20 17.18 -12.04
CA GLN A 197 -11.00 17.92 -13.03
C GLN A 197 -10.35 19.26 -13.39
N LYS A 198 -9.87 20.01 -12.41
CA LYS A 198 -9.14 21.28 -12.63
C LYS A 198 -7.88 21.08 -13.47
N HIS A 199 -7.15 19.98 -13.27
CA HIS A 199 -5.98 19.66 -14.09
C HIS A 199 -6.34 19.33 -15.55
N ILE A 200 -7.47 18.67 -15.78
CA ILE A 200 -8.00 18.41 -17.12
C ILE A 200 -8.34 19.74 -17.79
N THR A 201 -9.20 20.56 -17.17
CA THR A 201 -9.63 21.85 -17.71
C THR A 201 -8.43 22.75 -18.04
N ARG A 202 -7.45 22.85 -17.12
CA ARG A 202 -6.23 23.64 -17.37
C ARG A 202 -5.42 23.10 -18.56
N SER A 203 -5.35 21.78 -18.72
CA SER A 203 -4.63 21.17 -19.85
C SER A 203 -5.38 21.39 -21.17
N GLU A 204 -6.71 21.35 -21.16
CA GLU A 204 -7.56 21.65 -22.33
C GLU A 204 -7.45 23.13 -22.75
N GLU A 205 -7.38 24.05 -21.79
CA GLU A 205 -7.13 25.47 -22.03
C GLU A 205 -5.80 25.68 -22.75
N TYR A 206 -4.70 25.11 -22.25
CA TYR A 206 -3.40 25.21 -22.92
C TYR A 206 -3.39 24.49 -24.27
N MET A 207 -4.02 23.32 -24.40
CA MET A 207 -4.15 22.66 -25.69
C MET A 207 -4.87 23.53 -26.73
N THR A 208 -5.88 24.29 -26.31
CA THR A 208 -6.57 25.24 -27.18
C THR A 208 -5.62 26.35 -27.64
N MET A 209 -4.81 26.91 -26.72
CA MET A 209 -3.80 27.92 -27.06
C MET A 209 -2.73 27.38 -28.01
N TRP A 210 -2.21 26.17 -27.77
CA TRP A 210 -1.21 25.52 -28.62
C TRP A 210 -1.76 25.08 -29.98
N ARG A 211 -3.06 24.78 -30.08
CA ARG A 211 -3.72 24.40 -31.36
C ARG A 211 -4.27 25.60 -32.13
N ALA A 212 -4.13 26.82 -31.61
CA ALA A 212 -4.62 28.02 -32.27
C ALA A 212 -4.00 28.14 -33.68
N GLN A 213 -4.84 28.43 -34.68
CA GLN A 213 -4.37 28.63 -36.06
C GLN A 213 -3.42 29.83 -36.19
N THR A 214 -3.56 30.80 -35.29
CA THR A 214 -2.73 32.00 -35.20
C THR A 214 -1.44 31.79 -34.41
N LEU A 215 -1.07 30.55 -34.08
CA LEU A 215 0.14 30.27 -33.32
C LEU A 215 1.37 30.70 -34.12
N ASP A 216 2.10 31.67 -33.58
CA ASP A 216 3.41 32.12 -34.05
C ASP A 216 4.45 31.98 -32.92
N LEU A 217 5.71 32.32 -33.21
CA LEU A 217 6.80 32.25 -32.23
C LEU A 217 6.52 33.11 -30.99
N LYS A 218 5.92 34.29 -31.17
CA LYS A 218 5.64 35.22 -30.07
C LYS A 218 4.57 34.67 -29.13
N MET A 219 3.49 34.11 -29.69
CA MET A 219 2.45 33.43 -28.93
C MET A 219 2.99 32.18 -28.25
N ALA A 220 3.82 31.37 -28.94
CA ALA A 220 4.44 30.19 -28.34
C ALA A 220 5.34 30.53 -27.13
N LEU A 221 6.13 31.60 -27.22
CA LEU A 221 6.93 32.11 -26.09
C LEU A 221 6.04 32.57 -24.92
N LEU A 222 4.93 33.25 -25.21
CA LEU A 222 3.98 33.70 -24.20
C LEU A 222 3.28 32.51 -23.51
N VAL A 223 2.76 31.56 -24.27
CA VAL A 223 2.06 30.39 -23.73
C VAL A 223 3.02 29.53 -22.90
N SER A 224 4.20 29.22 -23.44
CA SER A 224 5.21 28.40 -22.75
C SER A 224 5.72 29.01 -21.44
N ASN A 225 5.67 30.34 -21.30
CA ASN A 225 6.02 31.03 -20.06
C ASN A 225 5.08 30.67 -18.89
N TYR A 226 3.81 30.35 -19.17
CA TYR A 226 2.82 29.99 -18.14
C TYR A 226 2.54 28.48 -18.04
N ASP A 227 2.75 27.76 -19.14
CA ASP A 227 2.47 26.32 -19.23
C ASP A 227 3.53 25.47 -18.51
N HIS A 228 4.78 25.97 -18.44
CA HIS A 228 5.88 25.35 -17.68
C HIS A 228 6.15 23.87 -18.04
N ILE A 229 6.06 23.54 -19.34
CA ILE A 229 6.45 22.21 -19.84
C ILE A 229 7.96 22.12 -19.96
N TYR A 230 8.51 20.98 -19.52
CA TYR A 230 9.93 20.64 -19.60
C TYR A 230 10.13 19.39 -20.46
N ALA A 231 11.21 19.39 -21.23
CA ALA A 231 11.66 18.24 -22.02
C ALA A 231 13.19 18.23 -22.14
N CYS A 232 13.74 17.08 -22.53
CA CYS A 232 15.14 16.96 -22.91
C CYS A 232 15.30 17.16 -24.41
N PHE A 233 16.30 17.94 -24.82
CA PHE A 233 16.56 18.30 -26.21
C PHE A 233 17.92 17.80 -26.67
N THR A 234 18.01 16.49 -26.92
CA THR A 234 19.23 15.86 -27.41
C THR A 234 19.61 16.38 -28.79
N LEU A 235 20.91 16.46 -29.09
CA LEU A 235 21.45 16.93 -30.37
C LEU A 235 21.06 16.00 -31.53
N ASP A 236 20.92 14.71 -31.24
CA ASP A 236 20.43 13.70 -32.19
C ASP A 236 19.02 14.03 -32.71
N LYS A 237 18.12 14.45 -31.81
CA LYS A 237 16.73 14.73 -32.14
C LYS A 237 16.47 16.18 -32.56
N TYR A 238 17.23 17.11 -32.00
CA TYR A 238 17.12 18.55 -32.25
C TYR A 238 18.49 19.10 -32.66
N PRO A 239 18.95 18.80 -33.88
CA PRO A 239 20.25 19.24 -34.37
C PRO A 239 20.28 20.77 -34.46
N ARG A 240 21.39 21.36 -34.01
CA ARG A 240 21.55 22.82 -33.91
C ARG A 240 23.00 23.26 -34.12
N PRO A 241 23.23 24.50 -34.57
CA PRO A 241 24.57 25.05 -34.78
C PRO A 241 25.39 25.09 -33.48
N ALA A 242 26.71 25.04 -33.59
CA ALA A 242 27.64 25.08 -32.45
C ALA A 242 27.56 26.37 -31.62
N GLU A 243 27.04 27.45 -32.20
CA GLU A 243 26.84 28.76 -31.57
C GLU A 243 25.70 28.77 -30.55
N LYS A 244 24.75 27.84 -30.68
CA LYS A 244 23.62 27.68 -29.76
C LYS A 244 23.98 26.78 -28.60
N SER A 245 23.17 26.81 -27.54
CA SER A 245 23.35 25.95 -26.37
C SER A 245 23.43 24.47 -26.76
N GLN A 246 24.53 23.81 -26.39
CA GLN A 246 24.74 22.38 -26.64
C GLN A 246 24.21 21.49 -25.51
N TYR A 247 23.49 22.06 -24.54
CA TYR A 247 22.96 21.32 -23.39
C TYR A 247 21.84 20.36 -23.80
N GLU A 248 21.98 19.06 -23.49
CA GLU A 248 21.01 18.01 -23.85
C GLU A 248 20.06 17.63 -22.70
N GLY A 249 20.18 18.27 -21.54
CA GLY A 249 19.36 17.96 -20.38
C GLY A 249 17.97 18.60 -20.41
N SER A 250 17.29 18.53 -19.27
CA SER A 250 15.91 19.03 -19.12
C SER A 250 15.89 20.56 -19.11
N MET A 251 15.13 21.17 -20.02
CA MET A 251 14.87 22.61 -20.04
C MET A 251 13.40 22.89 -20.39
N SER A 252 12.94 24.11 -20.12
CA SER A 252 11.58 24.52 -20.41
C SER A 252 11.36 24.74 -21.92
N LEU A 253 10.12 24.60 -22.40
CA LEU A 253 9.77 25.00 -23.77
C LEU A 253 10.08 26.47 -24.04
N HIS A 254 9.92 27.34 -23.05
CA HIS A 254 10.21 28.76 -23.18
C HIS A 254 11.70 29.02 -23.46
N SER A 255 12.59 28.37 -22.71
CA SER A 255 14.04 28.45 -22.93
C SER A 255 14.42 27.86 -24.29
N ALA A 256 13.88 26.69 -24.64
CA ALA A 256 14.16 26.04 -25.91
C ALA A 256 13.73 26.88 -27.13
N LEU A 257 12.61 27.61 -27.01
CA LEU A 257 12.16 28.57 -28.03
C LEU A 257 13.03 29.82 -28.06
N SER A 258 13.41 30.36 -26.90
CA SER A 258 14.19 31.60 -26.77
C SER A 258 15.63 31.43 -27.27
N GLU A 259 16.22 30.27 -27.02
CA GLU A 259 17.55 29.87 -27.51
C GLU A 259 17.49 29.30 -28.94
N GLU A 260 16.30 29.33 -29.57
CA GLU A 260 16.04 28.84 -30.92
C GLU A 260 16.58 27.41 -31.15
N ILE A 261 16.43 26.56 -30.13
CA ILE A 261 16.75 25.12 -30.17
C ILE A 261 15.64 24.36 -30.90
N ILE A 262 14.40 24.82 -30.76
CA ILE A 262 13.21 24.25 -31.41
C ILE A 262 12.39 25.33 -32.10
N THR A 263 11.60 24.93 -33.09
CA THR A 263 10.57 25.78 -33.70
C THR A 263 9.31 25.82 -32.84
N PHE A 264 8.44 26.81 -33.09
CA PHE A 264 7.14 26.88 -32.40
C PHE A 264 6.23 25.70 -32.74
N GLU A 265 6.37 25.11 -33.93
CA GLU A 265 5.65 23.89 -34.33
C GLU A 265 6.11 22.68 -33.53
N GLN A 266 7.42 22.52 -33.35
CA GLN A 266 7.98 21.47 -32.50
C GLN A 266 7.58 21.66 -31.04
N ALA A 267 7.57 22.90 -30.54
CA ALA A 267 7.07 23.20 -29.19
C ALA A 267 5.60 22.84 -29.03
N ARG A 268 4.75 23.17 -30.01
CA ARG A 268 3.34 22.78 -30.05
C ARG A 268 3.18 21.27 -29.96
N ASP A 269 3.90 20.51 -30.78
CA ASP A 269 3.77 19.06 -30.82
C ASP A 269 4.21 18.40 -29.50
N ILE A 270 5.27 18.94 -28.87
CA ILE A 270 5.69 18.52 -27.52
C ILE A 270 4.61 18.84 -26.49
N ALA A 271 4.09 20.07 -26.50
CA ALA A 271 3.10 20.54 -25.54
C ALA A 271 1.80 19.76 -25.62
N ILE A 272 1.26 19.57 -26.84
CA ILE A 272 0.04 18.79 -27.08
C ILE A 272 0.20 17.38 -26.53
N ARG A 273 1.30 16.68 -26.87
CA ARG A 273 1.56 15.33 -26.36
C ARG A 273 1.63 15.28 -24.83
N CYS A 274 2.24 16.28 -24.19
CA CYS A 274 2.33 16.37 -22.73
C CYS A 274 0.95 16.56 -22.09
N HIS A 275 0.10 17.43 -22.65
CA HIS A 275 -1.25 17.65 -22.17
C HIS A 275 -2.17 16.46 -22.43
N GLU A 276 -2.10 15.82 -23.60
CA GLU A 276 -2.88 14.60 -23.90
C GLU A 276 -2.57 13.49 -22.89
N ARG A 277 -1.29 13.30 -22.56
CA ARG A 277 -0.88 12.38 -21.48
C ARG A 277 -1.43 12.79 -20.13
N THR A 278 -1.40 14.09 -19.81
CA THR A 278 -1.92 14.62 -18.54
C THR A 278 -3.42 14.43 -18.43
N ILE A 279 -4.18 14.79 -19.46
CA ILE A 279 -5.64 14.59 -19.55
C ILE A 279 -5.97 13.11 -19.40
N SER A 280 -5.32 12.24 -20.18
CA SER A 280 -5.55 10.78 -20.09
C SER A 280 -5.30 10.26 -18.69
N HIS A 281 -4.21 10.68 -18.03
CA HIS A 281 -3.91 10.30 -16.66
C HIS A 281 -4.97 10.80 -15.66
N GLN A 282 -5.35 12.08 -15.75
CA GLN A 282 -6.32 12.68 -14.83
C GLN A 282 -7.73 12.13 -15.05
N GLN A 283 -8.12 11.83 -16.29
CA GLN A 283 -9.41 11.23 -16.60
C GLN A 283 -9.55 9.85 -15.96
N ARG A 284 -8.47 9.06 -15.95
CA ARG A 284 -8.45 7.79 -15.19
C ARG A 284 -8.72 8.01 -13.70
N TRP A 285 -8.17 9.06 -13.11
CA TRP A 285 -8.43 9.41 -11.72
C TRP A 285 -9.85 9.93 -11.48
N VAL A 286 -10.39 10.76 -12.38
CA VAL A 286 -11.78 11.23 -12.32
C VAL A 286 -12.74 10.05 -12.32
N ASN A 287 -12.60 9.14 -13.30
CA ASN A 287 -13.43 7.93 -13.40
C ASN A 287 -13.29 7.08 -12.14
N HIS A 288 -12.06 6.87 -11.66
CA HIS A 288 -11.79 6.15 -10.41
C HIS A 288 -12.49 6.77 -9.20
N TYR A 289 -12.45 8.09 -9.02
CA TYR A 289 -13.12 8.74 -7.90
C TYR A 289 -14.64 8.64 -8.02
N GLN A 290 -15.22 8.88 -9.21
CA GLN A 290 -16.66 8.75 -9.45
C GLN A 290 -17.17 7.32 -9.19
N ASN A 291 -16.38 6.32 -9.59
CA ASN A 291 -16.74 4.92 -9.42
C ASN A 291 -16.59 4.40 -7.99
N ARG A 292 -16.08 5.18 -7.04
CA ARG A 292 -15.95 4.74 -5.64
C ARG A 292 -17.34 4.52 -5.02
N PRO A 293 -17.60 3.36 -4.37
CA PRO A 293 -18.89 3.05 -3.76
C PRO A 293 -19.40 4.11 -2.76
N GLY A 294 -18.50 4.83 -2.08
CA GLY A 294 -18.85 5.90 -1.13
C GLY A 294 -19.35 7.21 -1.74
N LEU A 295 -19.22 7.41 -3.07
CA LEU A 295 -19.82 8.56 -3.78
C LEU A 295 -21.12 8.18 -4.50
N ARG A 296 -21.24 6.94 -5.01
CA ARG A 296 -22.46 6.45 -5.67
C ARG A 296 -23.70 6.47 -4.76
N THR A 297 -23.52 6.28 -3.47
CA THR A 297 -24.62 6.21 -2.49
C THR A 297 -25.29 7.55 -2.20
N ARG A 298 -24.71 8.69 -2.62
CA ARG A 298 -25.35 10.01 -2.51
C ARG A 298 -26.35 10.31 -3.62
N ASP A 299 -26.18 9.72 -4.80
CA ASP A 299 -27.08 9.92 -5.94
C ASP A 299 -28.31 8.99 -5.89
N ALA A 300 -28.39 8.13 -4.86
CA ALA A 300 -29.47 7.17 -4.64
C ALA A 300 -30.36 7.51 -3.41
N GLN A 301 -30.27 8.73 -2.87
CA GLN A 301 -31.13 9.29 -1.81
C GLN A 301 -31.64 10.67 -2.20
#